data_AF-X1IFF4-F1
#
_entry.id   AF-X1IFF4-F1
#
_cell.length_a   1.000
_cell.length_b   1.000
_cell.length_c   1.000
_cell.angle_alpha   90.00
_cell.angle_beta   90.00
_cell.angle_gamma   90.00
#
_symmetry.space_group_name_H-M   'P 1'
#
loop_
_entity.id
_entity.type
_entity.pdbx_description
1 polymer ?
#
loop_
_entity_poly.entity_id
_entity_poly.type
_entity_poly.pdbx_seq_one_letter_code
_entity_poly.pdbx_strand_id
1 'polypeptide(L)'
;PEEVYQRWVPYAANNWIRDTNGCRMMRVGGGYSAINITLDSLDDTERSFPPSWEILDKYTPPFLDSDHPAWVAVYDLAHHALAETDFPREKTDENDRILAQASGEAAIQRVNNGRILYGGPANKLGPVFANFHLILAKIKKALDPNNVANPTRVIDMEAMEKAEK
;
A
#
# COMPACT_ATOMS: atom_id res chain seq x y z
N PRO A 1 9.51 -19.71 14.76
CA PRO A 1 8.19 -19.31 15.34
C PRO A 1 8.31 -18.54 16.67
N GLU A 2 8.89 -19.15 17.70
CA GLU A 2 9.03 -18.51 19.03
C GLU A 2 10.00 -17.33 19.04
N GLU A 3 11.14 -17.46 18.35
CA GLU A 3 12.13 -16.38 18.26
C GLU A 3 11.56 -15.10 17.62
N VAL A 4 10.79 -15.26 16.55
CA VAL A 4 10.10 -14.13 15.87
C VAL A 4 9.02 -13.54 16.79
N TYR A 5 8.24 -14.39 17.48
CA TYR A 5 7.24 -13.97 18.45
C TYR A 5 7.86 -13.13 19.58
N GLN A 6 8.98 -13.58 20.15
CA GLN A 6 9.68 -12.87 21.22
C GLN A 6 10.32 -11.56 20.76
N ARG A 7 10.70 -11.43 19.49
CA ARG A 7 11.18 -10.15 18.92
C ARG A 7 10.03 -9.17 18.64
N TRP A 8 8.89 -9.66 18.20
CA TRP A 8 7.78 -8.84 17.73
C TRP A 8 6.86 -8.35 18.86
N VAL A 9 6.50 -9.22 19.80
CA VAL A 9 5.48 -8.92 20.83
C VAL A 9 5.86 -7.76 21.75
N PRO A 10 7.09 -7.66 22.30
CA PRO A 10 7.45 -6.56 23.18
C PRO A 10 7.38 -5.19 22.49
N TYR A 11 7.66 -5.16 21.20
CA TYR A 11 7.65 -3.95 20.38
C TYR A 11 6.21 -3.57 19.99
N ALA A 12 5.47 -4.50 19.35
CA ALA A 12 4.11 -4.25 18.87
C ALA A 12 3.11 -3.97 20.01
N ALA A 13 3.20 -4.69 21.13
CA ALA A 13 2.27 -4.49 22.24
C ALA A 13 2.45 -3.13 22.92
N ASN A 14 3.68 -2.62 23.02
CA ASN A 14 3.94 -1.31 23.62
C ASN A 14 3.41 -0.17 22.75
N ASN A 15 3.60 -0.22 21.43
CA ASN A 15 3.05 0.77 20.50
C ASN A 15 1.51 0.79 20.56
N TRP A 16 0.86 -0.38 20.48
CA TRP A 16 -0.60 -0.44 20.41
C TRP A 16 -1.32 -0.10 21.72
N ILE A 17 -0.74 -0.44 22.87
CA ILE A 17 -1.36 -0.18 24.18
C ILE A 17 -1.05 1.23 24.69
N ARG A 18 0.17 1.75 24.49
CA ARG A 18 0.59 3.02 25.11
C ARG A 18 0.34 4.24 24.22
N ASP A 19 0.42 4.09 22.90
CA ASP A 19 0.60 5.24 22.02
C ASP A 19 -0.72 5.83 21.48
N THR A 20 -1.87 5.28 21.90
CA THR A 20 -3.23 5.65 21.45
C THR A 20 -3.47 5.56 19.93
N ASN A 21 -2.52 5.02 19.16
CA ASN A 21 -2.61 4.88 17.71
C ASN A 21 -3.80 4.00 17.28
N GLY A 22 -4.08 2.93 18.02
CA GLY A 22 -5.29 2.12 17.80
C GLY A 22 -6.58 2.94 17.92
N CYS A 23 -6.65 3.88 18.87
CA CYS A 23 -7.78 4.81 19.00
C CYS A 23 -7.83 5.85 17.88
N ARG A 24 -6.69 6.22 17.26
CA ARG A 24 -6.66 7.13 16.10
C ARG A 24 -7.29 6.49 14.87
N MET A 25 -7.12 5.18 14.65
CA MET A 25 -7.83 4.45 13.57
C MET A 25 -9.36 4.53 13.73
N MET A 26 -9.85 4.60 14.98
CA MET A 26 -11.27 4.68 15.29
C MET A 26 -11.85 6.11 15.25
N ARG A 27 -11.01 7.15 15.13
CA ARG A 27 -11.47 8.54 15.11
C ARG A 27 -11.97 8.93 13.73
N VAL A 28 -13.25 9.29 13.65
CA VAL A 28 -13.81 9.99 12.50
C VAL A 28 -13.07 11.32 12.33
N GLY A 29 -12.14 11.39 11.38
CA GLY A 29 -11.28 12.55 11.12
C GLY A 29 -9.77 12.30 11.28
N GLY A 30 -9.36 11.20 11.91
CA GLY A 30 -7.94 10.79 11.93
C GLY A 30 -7.51 10.24 10.57
N GLY A 31 -6.39 10.71 10.03
CA GLY A 31 -5.77 10.12 8.86
C GLY A 31 -4.97 8.89 9.26
N TYR A 32 -5.31 7.73 8.70
CA TYR A 32 -4.51 6.52 8.77
C TYR A 32 -4.29 6.01 7.35
N SER A 33 -3.09 5.56 7.02
CA SER A 33 -2.73 5.21 5.64
C SER A 33 -1.70 4.10 5.63
N ALA A 34 -1.67 3.35 4.52
CA ALA A 34 -0.77 2.23 4.30
C ALA A 34 0.02 2.47 3.01
N ILE A 35 1.31 2.17 3.03
CA ILE A 35 2.16 2.15 1.81
C ILE A 35 2.51 0.73 1.37
N ASN A 36 2.32 -0.25 2.25
CA ASN A 36 2.52 -1.66 1.98
C ASN A 36 1.31 -2.45 2.43
N ILE A 37 0.82 -3.32 1.55
CA ILE A 37 -0.23 -4.31 1.80
C ILE A 37 0.15 -5.54 0.98
N THR A 38 0.35 -6.66 1.64
CA THR A 38 0.69 -7.96 1.02
C THR A 38 -0.16 -9.06 1.63
N LEU A 39 -0.59 -10.04 0.82
CA LEU A 39 -1.36 -11.20 1.26
C LEU A 39 -0.70 -12.47 0.72
N ASP A 40 0.10 -13.13 1.55
CA ASP A 40 0.92 -14.28 1.14
C ASP A 40 1.29 -15.09 2.40
N SER A 41 2.45 -15.73 2.43
CA SER A 41 2.99 -16.52 3.55
C SER A 41 3.54 -15.64 4.69
N LEU A 42 3.81 -16.28 5.85
CA LEU A 42 4.52 -15.62 6.96
C LEU A 42 5.94 -15.18 6.58
N ASP A 43 6.62 -15.90 5.68
CA ASP A 43 7.93 -15.50 5.19
C ASP A 43 7.84 -14.22 4.34
N ASP A 44 6.74 -14.05 3.59
CA ASP A 44 6.46 -12.81 2.87
C ASP A 44 6.27 -11.62 3.83
N THR A 45 5.54 -11.86 4.93
CA THR A 45 5.32 -10.86 5.97
C THR A 45 6.64 -10.27 6.45
N GLU A 46 7.59 -11.11 6.89
CA GLU A 46 8.90 -10.67 7.39
C GLU A 46 9.69 -9.90 6.33
N ARG A 47 9.78 -10.43 5.09
CA ARG A 47 10.52 -9.73 4.02
C ARG A 47 9.83 -8.45 3.57
N SER A 48 8.52 -8.29 3.79
CA SER A 48 7.73 -7.16 3.28
C SER A 48 8.03 -5.84 4.00
N PHE A 49 8.36 -5.92 5.29
CA PHE A 49 8.45 -4.75 6.15
C PHE A 49 9.69 -3.87 5.91
N PRO A 50 10.93 -4.39 5.86
CA PRO A 50 12.12 -3.52 5.77
C PRO A 50 12.11 -2.56 4.56
N PRO A 51 11.79 -3.02 3.33
CA PRO A 51 11.70 -2.11 2.19
C PRO A 51 10.62 -1.02 2.36
N SER A 52 9.52 -1.36 3.02
CA SER A 52 8.41 -0.44 3.29
C SER A 52 8.79 0.60 4.35
N TRP A 53 9.55 0.19 5.36
CA TRP A 53 10.08 1.08 6.40
C TRP A 53 11.07 2.09 5.83
N GLU A 54 11.94 1.71 4.89
CA GLU A 54 12.84 2.65 4.21
C GLU A 54 12.07 3.78 3.52
N ILE A 55 10.91 3.46 2.95
CA ILE A 55 10.03 4.48 2.34
C ILE A 55 9.35 5.30 3.42
N LEU A 56 8.81 4.67 4.47
CA LEU A 56 8.19 5.41 5.57
C LEU A 56 9.16 6.42 6.20
N ASP A 57 10.40 6.00 6.46
CA ASP A 57 11.46 6.84 7.02
C ASP A 57 11.75 8.06 6.15
N LYS A 58 11.79 7.86 4.83
CA LYS A 58 12.00 8.95 3.86
C LYS A 58 10.89 10.01 3.90
N TYR A 59 9.65 9.61 4.16
CA TYR A 59 8.49 10.48 4.16
C TYR A 59 8.03 10.91 5.57
N THR A 60 8.84 10.60 6.59
CA THR A 60 8.62 11.00 7.98
C THR A 60 9.66 12.06 8.36
N PRO A 61 9.25 13.31 8.67
CA PRO A 61 7.91 13.92 8.56
C PRO A 61 7.47 14.22 7.10
N PRO A 62 6.16 14.46 6.80
CA PRO A 62 5.05 14.78 7.72
C PRO A 62 4.18 13.60 8.13
N PHE A 63 4.48 12.38 7.71
CA PHE A 63 3.86 11.21 8.32
C PHE A 63 4.22 11.16 9.81
N LEU A 64 3.28 10.66 10.62
CA LEU A 64 3.53 10.52 12.04
C LEU A 64 4.25 9.19 12.23
N ASP A 65 5.43 9.28 12.84
CA ASP A 65 6.26 8.11 13.12
C ASP A 65 5.48 7.10 13.98
N SER A 66 5.60 5.83 13.62
CA SER A 66 5.08 4.70 14.38
C SER A 66 6.15 3.64 14.60
N ASP A 67 7.42 4.09 14.60
CA ASP A 67 8.64 3.37 14.96
C ASP A 67 8.88 2.11 14.12
N HIS A 68 8.62 2.15 12.81
CA HIS A 68 8.60 0.96 11.93
C HIS A 68 7.41 0.01 12.19
N PRO A 69 6.17 0.46 11.90
CA PRO A 69 4.95 -0.31 12.15
C PRO A 69 4.89 -1.57 11.27
N ALA A 70 4.48 -2.67 11.89
CA ALA A 70 4.23 -3.95 11.24
C ALA A 70 2.89 -4.51 11.74
N TRP A 71 1.84 -4.35 10.94
CA TRP A 71 0.56 -5.01 11.20
C TRP A 71 0.52 -6.34 10.46
N VAL A 72 0.17 -7.41 11.20
CA VAL A 72 0.05 -8.77 10.66
C VAL A 72 -1.29 -9.34 11.06
N ALA A 73 -2.09 -9.74 10.08
CA ALA A 73 -3.31 -10.51 10.30
C ALA A 73 -3.18 -11.88 9.64
N VAL A 74 -3.13 -12.93 10.46
CA VAL A 74 -3.03 -14.32 9.99
C VAL A 74 -4.41 -14.90 9.67
N TYR A 75 -4.49 -15.68 8.59
CA TYR A 75 -5.68 -16.37 8.13
C TYR A 75 -5.37 -17.85 7.86
N ASP A 76 -6.44 -18.65 7.75
CA ASP A 76 -6.35 -20.06 7.37
C ASP A 76 -5.29 -20.85 8.16
N LEU A 77 -5.43 -20.88 9.48
CA LEU A 77 -4.47 -21.55 10.38
C LEU A 77 -3.02 -21.05 10.22
N ALA A 78 -2.83 -19.77 9.84
CA ALA A 78 -1.55 -19.13 9.58
C ALA A 78 -0.80 -19.63 8.33
N HIS A 79 -1.48 -20.31 7.41
CA HIS A 79 -0.95 -20.56 6.06
C HIS A 79 -0.90 -19.30 5.20
N HIS A 80 -1.72 -18.31 5.55
CA HIS A 80 -1.76 -17.01 4.90
C HIS A 80 -1.66 -15.88 5.94
N ALA A 81 -1.04 -14.77 5.55
CA ALA A 81 -0.90 -13.56 6.34
C ALA A 81 -1.06 -12.33 5.47
N LEU A 82 -1.88 -11.40 5.96
CA LEU A 82 -1.89 -10.01 5.55
C LEU A 82 -0.78 -9.29 6.32
N ALA A 83 0.07 -8.56 5.61
CA ALA A 83 1.08 -7.70 6.21
C ALA A 83 0.96 -6.28 5.67
N GLU A 84 0.85 -5.32 6.59
CA GLU A 84 0.70 -3.90 6.28
C GLU A 84 1.70 -3.02 7.04
N THR A 85 2.16 -1.96 6.36
CA THR A 85 2.96 -0.90 6.96
C THR A 85 2.10 0.35 7.02
N ASP A 86 1.42 0.50 8.15
CA ASP A 86 0.43 1.54 8.37
C ASP A 86 0.92 2.61 9.32
N PHE A 87 0.54 3.85 9.05
CA PHE A 87 0.98 4.98 9.84
C PHE A 87 -0.12 6.05 9.96
N PRO A 88 -0.15 6.77 11.09
CA PRO A 88 -1.01 7.92 11.24
C PRO A 88 -0.47 9.12 10.44
N ARG A 89 -1.37 10.01 10.04
CA ARG A 89 -1.04 11.29 9.44
C ARG A 89 -2.16 12.30 9.69
N GLU A 90 -1.82 13.58 9.60
CA GLU A 90 -2.86 14.62 9.54
C GLU A 90 -3.53 14.61 8.15
N LYS A 91 -4.85 14.82 8.14
CA LYS A 91 -5.66 14.83 6.91
C LYS A 91 -5.65 16.20 6.26
N THR A 92 -4.64 16.45 5.43
CA THR A 92 -4.50 17.69 4.65
C THR A 92 -4.25 17.35 3.18
N ASP A 93 -4.62 18.25 2.27
CA ASP A 93 -4.36 18.07 0.82
C ASP A 93 -2.86 17.93 0.52
N GLU A 94 -2.01 18.60 1.30
CA GLU A 94 -0.55 18.49 1.21
C GLU A 94 -0.07 17.08 1.59
N ASN A 95 -0.50 16.57 2.75
CA ASN A 95 -0.16 15.22 3.20
C ASN A 95 -0.72 14.14 2.27
N ASP A 96 -1.89 14.36 1.67
CA ASP A 96 -2.50 13.45 0.68
C ASP A 96 -1.65 13.35 -0.60
N ARG A 97 -1.06 14.47 -1.05
CA ARG A 97 -0.14 14.47 -2.20
C ARG A 97 1.17 13.75 -1.88
N ILE A 98 1.70 13.95 -0.68
CA ILE A 98 2.92 13.26 -0.21
C ILE A 98 2.64 11.76 -0.08
N LEU A 99 1.48 11.36 0.46
CA LEU A 99 1.03 9.97 0.47
C LEU A 99 0.95 9.37 -0.93
N ALA A 100 0.40 10.10 -1.90
CA ALA A 100 0.34 9.61 -3.27
C ALA A 100 1.75 9.36 -3.86
N GLN A 101 2.73 10.21 -3.53
CA GLN A 101 4.13 10.02 -3.93
C GLN A 101 4.75 8.80 -3.24
N ALA A 102 4.63 8.69 -1.91
CA ALA A 102 5.15 7.56 -1.14
C ALA A 102 4.56 6.23 -1.61
N SER A 103 3.25 6.18 -1.86
CA SER A 103 2.59 4.99 -2.42
C SER A 103 3.06 4.66 -3.83
N GLY A 104 3.40 5.66 -4.65
CA GLY A 104 3.99 5.47 -5.97
C GLY A 104 5.39 4.89 -5.90
N GLU A 105 6.24 5.38 -5.00
CA GLU A 105 7.58 4.81 -4.78
C GLU A 105 7.50 3.39 -4.21
N ALA A 106 6.61 3.14 -3.24
CA ALA A 106 6.39 1.81 -2.67
C ALA A 106 5.83 0.82 -3.69
N ALA A 107 5.00 1.30 -4.61
CA ALA A 107 4.56 0.55 -5.78
C ALA A 107 5.78 0.15 -6.64
N ILE A 108 6.61 1.11 -7.06
CA ILE A 108 7.79 0.89 -7.90
C ILE A 108 8.79 -0.08 -7.24
N GLN A 109 9.09 0.11 -5.96
CA GLN A 109 10.00 -0.74 -5.21
C GLN A 109 9.50 -2.19 -5.14
N ARG A 110 8.19 -2.39 -4.91
CA ARG A 110 7.58 -3.74 -4.93
C ARG A 110 7.74 -4.43 -6.28
N VAL A 111 7.57 -3.70 -7.38
CA VAL A 111 7.78 -4.25 -8.74
C VAL A 111 9.20 -4.75 -8.92
N ASN A 112 10.17 -3.90 -8.57
CA ASN A 112 11.59 -4.18 -8.77
C ASN A 112 12.04 -5.37 -7.93
N ASN A 113 11.35 -5.61 -6.81
CA ASN A 113 11.56 -6.76 -5.93
C ASN A 113 10.71 -7.99 -6.30
N GLY A 114 10.02 -7.98 -7.45
CA GLY A 114 9.25 -9.11 -7.95
C GLY A 114 7.95 -9.41 -7.19
N ARG A 115 7.36 -8.42 -6.51
CA ARG A 115 6.14 -8.58 -5.69
C ARG A 115 4.87 -8.16 -6.42
N ILE A 116 3.76 -8.78 -6.04
CA ILE A 116 2.42 -8.46 -6.55
C ILE A 116 1.98 -7.11 -6.00
N LEU A 117 1.40 -6.28 -6.86
CA LEU A 117 0.97 -4.93 -6.50
C LEU A 117 -0.53 -4.87 -6.19
N TYR A 118 -0.86 -4.40 -4.99
CA TYR A 118 -2.24 -4.13 -4.58
C TYR A 118 -2.63 -2.69 -4.92
N GLY A 119 -3.35 -2.53 -6.04
CA GLY A 119 -4.21 -1.38 -6.31
C GLY A 119 -3.57 -0.13 -6.94
N GLY A 120 -4.38 0.54 -7.75
CA GLY A 120 -4.07 1.78 -8.48
C GLY A 120 -4.54 1.72 -9.94
N PRO A 121 -4.91 2.85 -10.57
CA PRO A 121 -5.25 2.86 -12.00
C PRO A 121 -4.07 2.30 -12.79
N ALA A 122 -4.32 1.28 -13.62
CA ALA A 122 -3.26 0.58 -14.33
C ALA A 122 -2.36 1.52 -15.14
N ASN A 123 -2.90 2.62 -15.67
CA ASN A 123 -2.14 3.62 -16.42
C ASN A 123 -1.02 4.31 -15.63
N LYS A 124 -1.11 4.35 -14.29
CA LYS A 124 -0.03 4.87 -13.43
C LYS A 124 1.12 3.88 -13.25
N LEU A 125 0.82 2.59 -13.33
CA LEU A 125 1.76 1.51 -13.06
C LEU A 125 2.32 0.90 -14.36
N GLY A 126 1.55 0.99 -15.43
CA GLY A 126 1.88 0.47 -16.74
C GLY A 126 3.31 0.72 -17.19
N PRO A 127 3.81 1.97 -17.18
CA PRO A 127 5.18 2.29 -17.60
C PRO A 127 6.27 1.53 -16.84
N VAL A 128 6.02 1.16 -15.58
CA VAL A 128 6.97 0.40 -14.74
C VAL A 128 6.68 -1.11 -14.75
N PHE A 129 5.56 -1.55 -15.35
CA PHE A 129 5.14 -2.95 -15.45
C PHE A 129 4.89 -3.37 -16.90
N ALA A 130 5.95 -3.41 -17.71
CA ALA A 130 5.89 -3.94 -19.09
C ALA A 130 4.76 -3.34 -19.95
N ASN A 131 4.34 -2.11 -19.65
CA ASN A 131 3.23 -1.43 -20.31
C ASN A 131 1.89 -2.21 -20.31
N PHE A 132 1.62 -3.07 -19.32
CA PHE A 132 0.40 -3.89 -19.28
C PHE A 132 -0.90 -3.08 -19.40
N HIS A 133 -0.89 -1.83 -18.90
CA HIS A 133 -2.00 -0.88 -19.03
C HIS A 133 -2.50 -0.67 -20.46
N LEU A 134 -1.65 -0.79 -21.49
CA LEU A 134 -2.06 -0.67 -22.90
C LEU A 134 -2.99 -1.81 -23.31
N ILE A 135 -2.67 -3.05 -22.90
CA ILE A 135 -3.54 -4.20 -23.15
C ILE A 135 -4.82 -4.08 -22.34
N LEU A 136 -4.72 -3.65 -21.08
CA LEU A 136 -5.89 -3.46 -20.22
C LEU A 136 -6.84 -2.38 -20.77
N ALA A 137 -6.32 -1.28 -21.33
CA ALA A 137 -7.12 -0.26 -22.00
C ALA A 137 -7.88 -0.82 -23.21
N LYS A 138 -7.21 -1.65 -24.03
CA LYS A 138 -7.85 -2.32 -25.18
C LYS A 138 -8.98 -3.27 -24.73
N ILE A 139 -8.74 -4.06 -23.68
CA ILE A 139 -9.76 -4.94 -23.11
C ILE A 139 -10.95 -4.12 -22.59
N LYS A 140 -10.67 -3.07 -21.82
CA LYS A 140 -11.70 -2.19 -21.25
C LYS A 140 -12.55 -1.55 -22.35
N LYS A 141 -11.92 -1.03 -23.41
CA LYS A 141 -12.61 -0.43 -24.56
C LYS A 141 -13.48 -1.43 -25.32
N ALA A 142 -13.04 -2.69 -25.41
CA ALA A 142 -13.81 -3.74 -26.07
C ALA A 142 -15.03 -4.20 -25.25
N LEU A 143 -14.89 -4.30 -23.91
CA LEU A 143 -15.94 -4.83 -23.03
C LEU A 143 -16.88 -3.77 -22.45
N ASP A 144 -16.39 -2.54 -22.27
CA ASP A 144 -17.15 -1.40 -21.74
C ASP A 144 -16.78 -0.13 -22.50
N PRO A 145 -17.22 0.00 -23.77
CA PRO A 145 -16.83 1.09 -24.66
C PRO A 145 -17.26 2.47 -24.18
N ASN A 146 -18.30 2.53 -23.32
CA ASN A 146 -18.80 3.77 -22.74
C ASN A 146 -18.22 4.06 -21.35
N ASN A 147 -17.25 3.24 -20.89
CA ASN A 147 -16.56 3.38 -19.62
C ASN A 147 -17.49 3.52 -18.39
N VAL A 148 -18.62 2.80 -18.38
CA VAL A 148 -19.65 2.89 -17.35
C VAL A 148 -19.23 2.16 -16.06
N ALA A 149 -18.57 1.02 -16.18
CA ALA A 149 -18.19 0.18 -15.04
C ALA A 149 -16.88 0.64 -14.39
N ASN A 150 -16.96 1.17 -13.17
CA ASN A 150 -15.80 1.56 -12.35
C ASN A 150 -14.80 2.50 -13.07
N PRO A 151 -15.27 3.67 -13.57
CA PRO A 151 -14.41 4.60 -14.29
C PRO A 151 -13.23 5.03 -13.41
N THR A 152 -12.05 5.17 -14.02
CA THR A 152 -10.75 5.58 -13.40
C THR A 152 -10.16 4.63 -12.35
N ARG A 153 -10.95 3.70 -11.79
CA ARG A 153 -10.51 2.82 -10.70
C ARG A 153 -9.62 1.68 -11.17
N VAL A 154 -9.98 1.04 -12.29
CA VAL A 154 -9.17 -0.04 -12.90
C VAL A 154 -8.13 0.56 -13.86
N ILE A 155 -8.56 1.51 -14.69
CA ILE A 155 -7.73 2.25 -15.63
C ILE A 155 -8.41 3.57 -15.97
N ASP A 156 -7.63 4.65 -16.10
CA ASP A 156 -8.11 5.95 -16.54
C ASP A 156 -8.09 6.03 -18.08
N MET A 157 -9.23 5.76 -18.70
CA MET A 157 -9.37 5.74 -20.16
C MET A 157 -9.15 7.13 -20.79
N GLU A 158 -9.51 8.21 -20.12
CA GLU A 158 -9.29 9.57 -20.66
C GLU A 158 -7.79 9.90 -20.69
N ALA A 159 -7.05 9.52 -19.64
CA ALA A 159 -5.60 9.66 -19.63
C ALA A 159 -4.93 8.80 -20.71
N MET A 160 -5.42 7.57 -20.94
CA MET A 160 -4.92 6.71 -22.01
C MET A 160 -5.13 7.31 -23.39
N GLU A 161 -6.31 7.86 -23.67
CA GLU A 161 -6.62 8.47 -24.97
C GLU A 161 -5.84 9.76 -25.25
N LYS A 162 -5.50 10.52 -24.20
CA LYS A 162 -4.63 11.70 -24.33
C LYS A 162 -3.17 11.34 -24.60
N ALA A 163 -2.71 10.18 -24.13
CA ALA A 163 -1.33 9.71 -24.35
C ALA A 163 -1.11 9.12 -25.76
N GLU A 164 -2.18 8.73 -26.46
CA GLU A 164 -2.14 8.22 -27.84
C GLU A 164 -2.15 9.33 -28.92
N LYS A 165 -2.37 10.60 -28.53
CA LYS A 165 -2.38 11.77 -29.41
C LYS A 165 -1.09 12.56 -29.30
#